data_AF-A0A521BJV2-F1
#
_entry.id   AF-A0A521BJV2-F1
#
_cell.length_a   1.000
_cell.length_b   1.000
_cell.length_c   1.000
_cell.angle_alpha   90.00
_cell.angle_beta   90.00
_cell.angle_gamma   90.00
#
_symmetry.space_group_name_H-M   'P 1'
#
loop_
_entity.id
_entity.type
_entity.pdbx_description
1 polymer ?
#
loop_
_entity_poly.entity_id
_entity_poly.type
_entity_poly.pdbx_seq_one_letter_code
_entity_poly.pdbx_strand_id
1 'polypeptide(L)'
;MNRVSIINSKELQTLKDMNDYVFVNFAYDNALKIGYFYDEIRKNERIKLINLFNQLTGIEIRVDDTLGKLHIILLKLLIDGKKDNIVISNVGFHMISFEFLIDNLKKIFQHLNELVNKNVIIVDCNLNNPEDINI
;
A
#
# COMPACT_ATOMS: atom_id res chain seq x y z
N MET A 1 0.38 15.96 8.29
CA MET A 1 1.57 15.91 7.38
C MET A 1 1.64 14.50 6.84
N ASN A 2 1.47 14.29 5.54
CA ASN A 2 1.35 12.95 4.95
C ASN A 2 2.74 12.33 4.86
N ARG A 3 2.87 11.05 5.25
CA ARG A 3 4.17 10.40 5.34
C ARG A 3 4.14 9.05 4.64
N VAL A 4 5.05 8.88 3.69
CA VAL A 4 5.52 7.56 3.28
C VAL A 4 6.76 7.28 4.12
N SER A 5 6.73 6.22 4.92
CA SER A 5 7.86 5.80 5.76
C SER A 5 8.23 4.35 5.47
N ILE A 6 9.51 4.04 5.61
CA ILE A 6 10.03 2.69 5.48
C ILE A 6 10.48 2.24 6.86
N ILE A 7 10.08 1.04 7.27
CA ILE A 7 10.48 0.43 8.54
C ILE A 7 10.97 -1.00 8.31
N ASN A 8 11.73 -1.55 9.25
CA ASN A 8 12.07 -2.97 9.25
C ASN A 8 11.08 -3.81 10.07
N SER A 9 11.27 -5.13 10.06
CA SER A 9 10.46 -6.09 10.81
C SER A 9 10.50 -5.91 12.33
N LYS A 10 11.63 -5.49 12.90
CA LYS A 10 11.74 -5.21 14.33
C LYS A 10 10.89 -4.00 14.73
N GLU A 11 10.88 -2.97 13.90
CA GLU A 11 10.01 -1.80 14.08
C GLU A 11 8.54 -2.16 13.90
N LEU A 12 8.19 -3.09 13.00
CA LEU A 12 6.83 -3.59 12.84
C LEU A 12 6.27 -4.19 14.14
N GLN A 13 7.09 -4.93 14.90
CA GLN A 13 6.67 -5.51 16.19
C GLN A 13 6.25 -4.46 17.22
N THR A 14 6.64 -3.19 17.02
CA THR A 14 6.32 -2.09 17.93
C THR A 14 4.98 -1.41 17.61
N LEU A 15 4.29 -1.81 16.52
CA LEU A 15 2.94 -1.36 16.21
C LEU A 15 1.94 -2.05 17.15
N LYS A 16 1.76 -1.48 18.34
CA LYS A 16 1.07 -2.09 19.50
C LYS A 16 -0.45 -2.24 19.38
N ASP A 17 -1.11 -1.62 18.40
CA ASP A 17 -2.56 -1.72 18.24
C ASP A 17 -2.94 -1.98 16.79
N MET A 18 -3.18 -3.24 16.44
CA MET A 18 -3.59 -3.63 15.08
C MET A 18 -4.90 -2.95 14.62
N ASN A 19 -5.75 -2.49 15.53
CA ASN A 19 -7.03 -1.89 15.15
C ASN A 19 -6.85 -0.54 14.46
N ASP A 20 -5.75 0.18 14.70
CA ASP A 20 -5.50 1.50 14.11
C ASP A 20 -4.82 1.45 12.74
N TYR A 21 -4.45 0.25 12.29
CA TYR A 21 -3.76 0.02 11.03
C TYR A 21 -4.59 -0.83 10.08
N VAL A 22 -4.43 -0.58 8.79
CA VAL A 22 -4.82 -1.52 7.73
C VAL A 22 -3.55 -2.21 7.24
N PHE A 23 -3.45 -3.52 7.46
CA PHE A 23 -2.35 -4.33 6.97
C PHE A 23 -2.67 -4.87 5.57
N VAL A 24 -1.74 -4.68 4.64
CA VAL A 24 -1.85 -5.13 3.24
C VAL A 24 -0.66 -6.02 2.90
N ASN A 25 -0.94 -7.17 2.27
CA ASN A 25 0.08 -8.13 1.81
C ASN A 25 0.89 -8.82 2.93
N PHE A 26 0.33 -8.98 4.13
CA PHE A 26 0.94 -9.74 5.22
C PHE A 26 0.40 -11.17 5.29
N ALA A 27 1.10 -12.06 5.99
CA ALA A 27 0.63 -13.43 6.26
C ALA A 27 -0.58 -13.47 7.21
N TYR A 28 -0.84 -12.42 7.99
CA TYR A 28 -1.92 -12.36 8.98
C TYR A 28 -3.30 -12.65 8.40
N ASP A 29 -4.15 -13.26 9.20
CA ASP A 29 -5.52 -13.63 8.82
C ASP A 29 -6.40 -12.40 8.55
N ASN A 30 -6.19 -11.32 9.29
CA ASN A 30 -6.91 -10.06 9.15
C ASN A 30 -6.31 -9.11 8.10
N ALA A 31 -5.19 -9.47 7.47
CA ALA A 31 -4.55 -8.63 6.47
C ALA A 31 -5.26 -8.72 5.11
N LEU A 32 -5.38 -7.58 4.43
CA LEU A 32 -5.91 -7.53 3.07
C LEU A 32 -4.93 -8.19 2.10
N LYS A 33 -5.39 -9.26 1.44
CA LYS A 33 -4.65 -9.94 0.37
C LYS A 33 -4.92 -9.22 -0.95
N ILE A 34 -3.86 -8.86 -1.68
CA ILE A 34 -3.94 -7.98 -2.87
C ILE A 34 -4.94 -8.50 -3.90
N GLY A 35 -4.79 -9.75 -4.33
CA GLY A 35 -5.65 -10.33 -5.37
C GLY A 35 -7.14 -10.32 -4.98
N TYR A 36 -7.44 -10.87 -3.81
CA TYR A 36 -8.80 -10.96 -3.30
C TYR A 36 -9.45 -9.58 -3.16
N PHE A 37 -8.79 -8.65 -2.46
CA PHE A 37 -9.36 -7.33 -2.22
C PHE A 37 -9.53 -6.52 -3.51
N TYR A 38 -8.61 -6.65 -4.47
CA TYR A 38 -8.77 -5.99 -5.78
C TYR A 38 -10.01 -6.47 -6.53
N ASP A 39 -10.32 -7.76 -6.47
CA ASP A 39 -11.46 -8.34 -7.18
C ASP A 39 -12.82 -7.99 -6.54
N GLU A 40 -12.83 -7.73 -5.23
CA GLU A 40 -14.02 -7.21 -4.52
C GLU A 40 -14.39 -5.78 -4.93
N ILE A 41 -13.42 -4.99 -5.42
CA ILE A 41 -13.71 -3.63 -5.90
C ILE A 41 -14.59 -3.74 -7.15
N ARG A 42 -15.78 -3.12 -7.07
CA ARG A 42 -16.74 -3.12 -8.18
C ARG A 42 -16.08 -2.64 -9.46
N LYS A 43 -16.37 -3.28 -10.60
CA LYS A 43 -15.74 -2.99 -11.89
C LYS A 43 -15.74 -1.48 -12.23
N ASN A 44 -16.87 -0.80 -12.05
CA ASN A 44 -17.00 0.64 -12.33
C ASN A 44 -16.14 1.50 -11.39
N GLU A 45 -15.98 1.07 -10.14
CA GLU A 45 -15.13 1.74 -9.17
C GLU A 45 -13.64 1.53 -9.50
N ARG A 46 -13.25 0.31 -9.89
CA ARG A 46 -11.89 0.02 -10.38
C ARG A 46 -11.50 0.93 -11.53
N ILE A 47 -12.37 1.07 -12.53
CA ILE A 47 -12.12 1.96 -13.68
C ILE A 47 -11.90 3.41 -13.22
N LYS A 48 -12.73 3.90 -12.28
CA LYS A 48 -12.57 5.25 -11.73
C LYS A 48 -11.24 5.41 -10.98
N LEU A 49 -10.86 4.44 -10.18
CA LEU A 49 -9.59 4.46 -9.45
C LEU A 49 -8.38 4.42 -10.39
N ILE A 50 -8.43 3.62 -11.45
CA ILE A 50 -7.37 3.55 -12.47
C ILE A 50 -7.23 4.90 -13.18
N ASN A 51 -8.34 5.50 -13.59
CA ASN A 51 -8.32 6.81 -14.23
C ASN A 51 -7.80 7.89 -13.29
N LEU A 52 -8.23 7.88 -12.03
CA LEU A 52 -7.75 8.81 -11.01
C LEU A 52 -6.26 8.62 -10.74
N PHE A 53 -5.78 7.37 -10.64
CA PHE A 53 -4.37 7.08 -10.49
C PHE A 53 -3.54 7.69 -11.64
N ASN A 54 -3.98 7.49 -12.88
CA ASN A 54 -3.31 8.06 -14.05
C ASN A 54 -3.30 9.60 -13.98
N GLN A 55 -4.44 10.23 -13.67
CA GLN A 55 -4.53 11.69 -13.50
C GLN A 55 -3.57 12.24 -12.44
N LEU A 56 -3.38 11.53 -11.32
CA LEU A 56 -2.53 11.98 -10.21
C LEU A 56 -1.04 11.72 -10.45
N THR A 57 -0.69 10.71 -11.25
CA THR A 57 0.70 10.23 -11.37
C THR A 57 1.32 10.43 -12.74
N GLY A 58 0.48 10.62 -13.77
CA GLY A 58 0.86 10.61 -15.19
C GLY A 58 1.22 9.22 -15.72
N ILE A 59 0.83 8.15 -15.03
CA ILE A 59 1.25 6.78 -15.36
C ILE A 59 0.04 5.91 -15.69
N GLU A 60 0.12 5.20 -16.81
CA GLU A 60 -0.79 4.11 -17.14
C GLU A 60 -0.32 2.83 -16.44
N ILE A 61 -1.10 2.36 -15.47
CA ILE A 61 -0.72 1.22 -14.65
C ILE A 61 -1.30 -0.09 -15.14
N ARG A 62 -0.46 -1.13 -15.12
CA ARG A 62 -0.79 -2.48 -15.57
C ARG A 62 -1.45 -3.27 -14.44
N VAL A 63 -2.78 -3.33 -14.41
CA VAL A 63 -3.55 -3.90 -13.27
C VAL A 63 -3.81 -5.41 -13.33
N ASP A 64 -3.26 -6.11 -14.32
CA ASP A 64 -3.24 -7.58 -14.35
C ASP A 64 -2.16 -8.14 -13.40
N ASP A 65 -1.08 -7.41 -13.17
CA ASP A 65 -0.02 -7.76 -12.21
C ASP A 65 -0.30 -7.31 -10.77
N THR A 66 0.46 -7.88 -9.81
CA THR A 66 0.28 -7.63 -8.38
C THR A 66 0.60 -6.20 -7.98
N LEU A 67 1.59 -5.58 -8.61
CA LEU A 67 2.02 -4.22 -8.29
C LEU A 67 0.96 -3.20 -8.73
N GLY A 68 0.42 -3.36 -9.93
CA GLY A 68 -0.67 -2.52 -10.42
C GLY A 68 -1.91 -2.63 -9.55
N LYS A 69 -2.29 -3.85 -9.16
CA LYS A 69 -3.40 -4.06 -8.21
C LYS A 69 -3.13 -3.37 -6.87
N LEU A 70 -1.92 -3.50 -6.32
CA LEU A 70 -1.54 -2.86 -5.06
C LEU A 70 -1.74 -1.35 -5.11
N HIS A 71 -1.27 -0.67 -6.15
CA HIS A 71 -1.46 0.79 -6.29
C HIS A 71 -2.93 1.20 -6.23
N ILE A 72 -3.81 0.46 -6.91
CA ILE A 72 -5.25 0.73 -6.92
C ILE A 72 -5.88 0.48 -5.55
N ILE A 73 -5.46 -0.58 -4.86
CA ILE A 73 -5.90 -0.87 -3.49
C ILE A 73 -5.49 0.25 -2.54
N LEU A 74 -4.24 0.71 -2.60
CA LEU A 74 -3.77 1.80 -1.74
C LEU A 74 -4.50 3.10 -2.01
N LEU A 75 -4.70 3.45 -3.28
CA LEU A 75 -5.48 4.63 -3.64
C LEU A 75 -6.90 4.55 -3.08
N LYS A 76 -7.54 3.38 -3.17
CA LYS A 76 -8.85 3.14 -2.57
C LYS A 76 -8.82 3.34 -1.05
N LEU A 77 -7.87 2.71 -0.35
CA LEU A 77 -7.77 2.80 1.10
C LEU A 77 -7.54 4.23 1.58
N LEU A 78 -6.73 4.99 0.85
CA LEU A 78 -6.46 6.40 1.11
C LEU A 78 -7.74 7.25 0.98
N ILE A 79 -8.53 7.03 -0.09
CA ILE A 79 -9.77 7.78 -0.37
C ILE A 79 -10.91 7.38 0.54
N ASP A 80 -11.07 6.08 0.84
CA ASP A 80 -12.15 5.56 1.70
C ASP A 80 -12.07 6.12 3.13
N GLY A 81 -10.90 6.61 3.55
CA GLY A 81 -10.73 7.39 4.77
C GLY A 81 -10.85 6.61 6.09
N LYS A 82 -11.20 5.33 6.06
CA LYS A 82 -11.55 4.52 7.25
C LYS A 82 -10.46 4.42 8.31
N LYS A 83 -9.19 4.43 7.90
CA LYS A 83 -8.01 4.37 8.78
C LYS A 83 -6.94 5.31 8.27
N ASP A 84 -6.16 5.88 9.19
CA ASP A 84 -5.11 6.83 8.86
C ASP A 84 -3.78 6.15 8.54
N ASN A 85 -3.54 4.95 9.06
CA ASN A 85 -2.30 4.23 8.89
C ASN A 85 -2.50 2.98 8.04
N ILE A 86 -1.80 2.91 6.92
CA ILE A 86 -1.77 1.75 6.03
C ILE A 86 -0.37 1.16 6.11
N VAL A 87 -0.27 -0.11 6.49
CA VAL A 87 0.99 -0.84 6.57
C VAL A 87 1.04 -1.84 5.43
N ILE A 88 2.14 -1.85 4.68
CA ILE A 88 2.29 -2.69 3.49
C ILE A 88 3.57 -3.51 3.63
N SER A 89 3.47 -4.81 3.41
CA SER A 89 4.63 -5.68 3.28
C SER A 89 5.11 -5.68 1.83
N ASN A 90 6.41 -5.46 1.62
CA ASN A 90 7.04 -5.56 0.31
C ASN A 90 7.41 -7.01 -0.08
N VAL A 91 7.04 -8.02 0.72
CA VAL A 91 7.30 -9.43 0.40
C VAL A 91 6.78 -9.79 -0.98
N GLY A 92 7.63 -10.43 -1.79
CA GLY A 92 7.31 -10.82 -3.16
C GLY A 92 7.47 -9.70 -4.20
N PHE A 93 7.95 -8.51 -3.81
CA PHE A 93 8.29 -7.43 -4.73
C PHE A 93 9.81 -7.25 -4.86
N HIS A 94 10.27 -6.91 -6.06
CA HIS A 94 11.65 -6.50 -6.29
C HIS A 94 11.85 -5.06 -5.79
N MET A 95 13.09 -4.69 -5.42
CA MET A 95 13.41 -3.35 -4.93
C MET A 95 12.95 -2.22 -5.88
N ILE A 96 13.09 -2.42 -7.18
CA ILE A 96 12.63 -1.47 -8.21
C ILE A 96 11.10 -1.28 -8.15
N SER A 97 10.33 -2.34 -7.91
CA SER A 97 8.88 -2.26 -7.76
C SER A 97 8.50 -1.43 -6.53
N PHE A 98 9.31 -1.51 -5.48
CA PHE A 98 9.12 -0.76 -4.25
C PHE A 98 9.43 0.74 -4.41
N GLU A 99 10.52 1.09 -5.08
CA GLU A 99 10.83 2.49 -5.42
C GLU A 99 9.72 3.12 -6.27
N PHE A 100 9.26 2.38 -7.30
CA PHE A 100 8.15 2.80 -8.14
C PHE A 100 6.85 3.05 -7.34
N LEU A 101 6.55 2.17 -6.38
CA LEU A 101 5.41 2.34 -5.48
C LEU A 101 5.51 3.63 -4.66
N ILE A 102 6.67 3.88 -4.05
CA ILE A 102 6.91 5.07 -3.22
C ILE A 102 6.72 6.33 -4.04
N ASP A 103 7.31 6.39 -5.24
CA ASP A 103 7.25 7.58 -6.08
C ASP A 103 5.82 7.91 -6.51
N ASN A 104 5.02 6.89 -6.81
CA ASN A 104 3.61 7.08 -7.14
C ASN A 104 2.79 7.53 -5.92
N LEU A 105 3.05 6.99 -4.73
CA LEU A 105 2.41 7.44 -3.49
C LEU A 105 2.74 8.90 -3.17
N LYS A 106 4.00 9.32 -3.37
CA LYS A 106 4.40 10.72 -3.20
C LYS A 106 3.63 11.62 -4.16
N LYS A 107 3.50 11.25 -5.44
CA LYS A 107 2.70 12.01 -6.42
C LYS A 107 1.23 12.09 -6.00
N ILE A 108 0.64 10.99 -5.54
CA ILE A 108 -0.75 10.98 -5.03
C ILE A 108 -0.89 11.96 -3.86
N PHE A 109 0.01 11.92 -2.88
CA PHE A 109 -0.03 12.84 -1.73
C PHE A 109 0.19 14.31 -2.10
N GLN A 110 0.95 14.60 -3.17
CA GLN A 110 1.14 15.96 -3.67
C GLN A 110 -0.12 16.54 -4.31
N HIS A 111 -0.94 15.70 -4.95
CA HIS A 111 -2.11 16.14 -5.71
C HIS A 111 -3.44 16.00 -4.95
N LEU A 112 -3.50 15.15 -3.91
CA LEU A 112 -4.69 14.99 -3.07
C LEU A 112 -4.51 15.63 -1.69
N ASN A 113 -4.84 16.92 -1.60
CA ASN A 113 -4.74 17.71 -0.36
C ASN A 113 -5.64 17.20 0.78
N GLU A 114 -6.71 16.47 0.47
CA GLU A 114 -7.67 15.94 1.45
C GLU A 114 -7.11 14.75 2.25
N LEU A 115 -6.00 14.14 1.84
CA LEU A 115 -5.38 13.00 2.51
C LEU A 115 -4.62 13.39 3.79
N VAL A 116 -5.01 14.48 4.46
CA VAL A 116 -4.34 15.01 5.65
C VAL A 116 -4.28 13.93 6.73
N ASN A 117 -3.06 13.64 7.20
CA ASN A 117 -2.75 12.67 8.26
C ASN A 117 -2.78 11.20 7.83
N LYS A 118 -2.94 10.91 6.52
CA LYS A 118 -2.71 9.57 6.01
C LYS A 118 -1.22 9.22 6.00
N ASN A 119 -0.91 8.03 6.50
CA ASN A 119 0.43 7.48 6.56
C ASN A 119 0.45 6.15 5.82
N VAL A 120 1.42 6.00 4.92
CA VAL A 120 1.74 4.71 4.29
C VAL A 120 3.09 4.26 4.83
N ILE A 121 3.06 3.16 5.57
CA ILE A 121 4.22 2.56 6.21
C ILE A 121 4.55 1.31 5.40
N ILE A 122 5.74 1.27 4.80
CA ILE A 122 6.17 0.11 4.03
C ILE A 122 7.20 -0.64 4.85
N VAL A 123 6.94 -1.91 5.09
CA VAL A 123 7.84 -2.81 5.79
C VAL A 123 8.77 -3.41 4.75
N ASP A 124 10.06 -3.12 4.91
CA ASP A 124 11.11 -3.77 4.13
C ASP A 124 11.42 -5.14 4.76
N CYS A 125 10.80 -6.17 4.22
CA CYS A 125 11.08 -7.56 4.55
C CYS A 125 12.24 -8.02 3.67
N ASN A 126 13.46 -7.82 4.14
CA ASN A 126 14.63 -8.27 3.43
C ASN A 126 14.76 -9.77 3.67
N LEU A 127 14.44 -10.59 2.66
CA LEU A 127 14.50 -12.07 2.76
C LEU A 127 15.89 -12.62 3.16
N ASN A 128 16.92 -11.78 3.17
CA ASN A 128 18.26 -12.11 3.65
C ASN A 128 18.47 -11.87 5.15
N ASN A 129 17.50 -11.27 5.85
CA ASN A 129 17.56 -11.03 7.28
C ASN A 129 16.92 -12.22 8.01
N PRO A 130 17.66 -12.98 8.85
CA PRO A 130 17.12 -14.18 9.52
C PRO A 130 15.88 -13.92 10.38
N GLU A 131 15.72 -12.68 10.85
CA GLU A 131 14.60 -12.22 11.66
C GLU A 131 13.28 -12.13 10.85
N ASP A 132 13.36 -12.07 9.51
CA ASP A 132 12.21 -11.96 8.60
C ASP A 132 11.65 -13.33 8.18
N ILE A 133 12.33 -14.43 8.55
CA ILE A 133 12.00 -15.80 8.16
C ILE A 133 10.79 -16.35 8.95
N ASN A 134 10.40 -15.71 10.05
CA ASN A 134 9.35 -16.19 10.97
C ASN A 134 8.16 -15.22 11.17
N ILE A 135 7.94 -14.26 10.25
CA ILE A 135 6.80 -13.30 10.32
C ILE A 135 5.57 -13.86 9.62
#